data_AF-A0A820ML83-F1
#
_entry.id   AF-A0A820ML83-F1
#
_cell.length_a   1.000
_cell.length_b   1.000
_cell.length_c   1.000
_cell.angle_alpha   90.00
_cell.angle_beta   90.00
_cell.angle_gamma   90.00
#
_symmetry.space_group_name_H-M   'P 1'
#
loop_
_entity.id
_entity.type
_entity.pdbx_description
1 polymer ?
#
loop_
_entity_poly.entity_id
_entity_poly.type
_entity_poly.pdbx_seq_one_letter_code
_entity_poly.pdbx_strand_id
1 'polypeptide(L)'
;MIRESHCGVAVYGREGSQAVAAGDFAVDRFECLRRLLLVHGAWCFTRTSELILYTFMHNCAFVFVVFYHQFFNGYSGAVSLHSLYVLLYTSLFTVLPQCAAALFDQHVPEERALHEPQLYQYTLHARCYQMWSYWINIFDAIWQSTVIFFVAYFAYANADINMFLLF
;
A
#
# COMPACT_ATOMS: atom_id res chain seq x y z
N MET A 1 -29.27 7.12 13.05
CA MET A 1 -29.04 7.29 11.60
C MET A 1 -27.60 7.70 11.27
N ILE A 2 -27.16 8.97 11.43
CA ILE A 2 -25.81 9.38 10.99
C ILE A 2 -24.69 8.65 11.77
N ARG A 3 -24.85 8.47 13.09
CA ARG A 3 -23.90 7.71 13.91
C ARG A 3 -23.98 6.18 13.75
N GLU A 4 -25.00 5.69 13.06
CA GLU A 4 -25.22 4.25 12.84
C GLU A 4 -24.71 3.80 11.47
N SER A 5 -24.43 4.73 10.55
CA SER A 5 -23.88 4.42 9.24
C SER A 5 -22.37 4.19 9.27
N HIS A 6 -21.86 3.34 8.38
CA HIS A 6 -20.42 3.10 8.22
C HIS A 6 -19.61 4.35 7.84
N CYS A 7 -20.25 5.33 7.20
CA CYS A 7 -19.66 6.62 6.88
C CYS A 7 -20.78 7.68 6.94
N GLY A 8 -20.70 8.56 7.93
CA GLY A 8 -21.68 9.63 8.14
C GLY A 8 -21.29 10.90 7.39
N VAL A 9 -22.12 11.33 6.43
CA VAL A 9 -21.94 12.62 5.75
C VAL A 9 -23.04 13.59 6.16
N ALA A 10 -22.66 14.69 6.80
CA ALA A 10 -23.56 15.75 7.23
C ALA A 10 -23.60 16.90 6.21
N VAL A 11 -24.77 17.49 6.02
CA VAL A 11 -24.94 18.70 5.20
C VAL A 11 -25.12 19.90 6.12
N TYR A 12 -24.40 21.00 5.88
CA TYR A 12 -24.58 22.23 6.64
C TYR A 12 -25.98 22.81 6.39
N GLY A 13 -26.72 23.02 7.49
CA GLY A 13 -28.05 23.62 7.49
C GLY A 13 -28.14 24.80 8.45
N ARG A 14 -29.18 25.62 8.29
CA ARG A 14 -29.49 26.73 9.20
C ARG A 14 -30.07 26.27 10.55
N GLU A 15 -30.49 25.02 10.63
CA GLU A 15 -31.25 24.46 11.76
C GLU A 15 -30.36 23.91 12.89
N GLY A 16 -29.03 23.90 12.72
CA GLY A 16 -28.08 23.60 13.79
C GLY A 16 -26.90 22.75 13.33
N SER A 17 -25.77 22.86 14.05
CA SER A 17 -24.52 22.13 13.77
C SER A 17 -24.47 20.72 14.37
N GLN A 18 -25.57 20.22 14.95
CA GLN A 18 -25.59 18.93 15.64
C GLN A 18 -25.32 17.75 14.69
N ALA A 19 -25.86 17.78 13.47
CA ALA A 19 -25.59 16.75 12.47
C ALA A 19 -24.13 16.77 12.00
N VAL A 20 -23.56 17.96 11.82
CA VAL A 20 -22.16 18.18 11.44
C VAL A 20 -21.20 17.66 12.51
N ALA A 21 -21.50 17.92 13.78
CA ALA A 21 -20.72 17.42 14.90
C ALA A 21 -20.84 15.89 15.10
N ALA A 22 -21.82 15.25 14.46
CA ALA A 22 -22.07 13.83 14.57
C ALA A 22 -21.66 13.00 13.35
N GLY A 23 -21.30 13.63 12.23
CA GLY A 23 -20.84 12.96 11.00
C GLY A 23 -19.32 13.00 10.83
N ASP A 24 -18.77 12.09 10.03
CA ASP A 24 -17.35 11.98 9.71
C ASP A 24 -16.92 13.06 8.70
N PHE A 25 -17.82 13.39 7.76
CA PHE A 25 -17.63 14.43 6.75
C PHE A 25 -18.75 15.46 6.83
N ALA A 26 -18.42 16.71 6.55
CA ALA A 26 -19.38 17.81 6.47
C ALA A 26 -19.27 18.50 5.10
N VAL A 27 -20.40 18.65 4.41
CA VAL A 27 -20.49 19.30 3.10
C VAL A 27 -21.50 20.45 3.13
N ASP A 28 -21.23 21.53 2.39
CA ASP A 28 -22.10 22.71 2.41
C ASP A 28 -23.44 22.47 1.71
N ARG A 29 -23.44 21.70 0.62
CA ARG A 29 -24.62 21.38 -0.19
C ARG A 29 -24.60 19.92 -0.60
N PHE A 30 -25.79 19.36 -0.83
CA PHE A 30 -25.92 17.97 -1.27
C PHE A 30 -25.23 17.69 -2.62
N GLU A 31 -25.08 18.69 -3.49
CA GLU A 31 -24.34 18.57 -4.75
C GLU A 31 -22.86 18.19 -4.54
N CYS A 32 -22.23 18.68 -3.47
CA CYS A 32 -20.84 18.35 -3.14
C CYS A 32 -20.66 16.86 -2.79
N LEU A 33 -21.73 16.17 -2.38
CA LEU A 33 -21.69 14.73 -2.11
C LEU A 33 -21.31 13.94 -3.37
N ARG A 34 -21.74 14.39 -4.55
CA ARG A 34 -21.39 13.74 -5.83
C ARG A 34 -19.88 13.73 -6.05
N ARG A 35 -19.21 14.86 -5.81
CA ARG A 35 -17.75 15.00 -5.93
C ARG A 35 -17.01 14.26 -4.83
N LEU A 36 -17.54 14.27 -3.60
CA LEU A 36 -16.96 13.55 -2.47
C LEU A 36 -16.91 12.03 -2.75
N LEU A 37 -18.02 11.45 -3.21
CA LEU A 37 -18.10 10.01 -3.45
C LEU A 37 -17.36 9.58 -4.73
N LEU A 38 -17.68 10.20 -5.88
CA LEU A 38 -17.17 9.72 -7.18
C LEU A 38 -15.69 10.00 -7.39
N VAL A 39 -15.16 11.10 -6.82
CA VAL A 39 -13.76 11.49 -7.02
C VAL A 39 -12.93 11.07 -5.81
N HIS A 40 -13.24 11.61 -4.64
CA HIS A 40 -12.40 11.43 -3.45
C HIS A 40 -12.55 10.00 -2.88
N GLY A 41 -13.76 9.47 -2.83
CA GLY A 41 -14.01 8.09 -2.42
C GLY A 41 -13.31 7.08 -3.33
N ALA A 42 -13.41 7.27 -4.65
CA ALA A 42 -12.76 6.40 -5.63
C ALA A 42 -11.24 6.43 -5.53
N TRP A 43 -10.64 7.62 -5.48
CA TRP A 43 -9.19 7.78 -5.35
C TRP A 43 -8.67 7.21 -4.03
N CYS A 44 -9.37 7.47 -2.92
CA CYS A 44 -8.98 6.96 -1.61
C CYS A 44 -8.96 5.43 -1.60
N PHE A 45 -9.99 4.79 -2.17
CA PHE A 45 -10.07 3.34 -2.25
C PHE A 45 -8.94 2.73 -3.09
N THR A 46 -8.68 3.27 -4.29
CA THR A 46 -7.65 2.73 -5.18
C THR A 46 -6.26 2.92 -4.58
N ARG A 47 -5.93 4.12 -4.10
CA ARG A 47 -4.64 4.42 -3.47
C ARG A 47 -4.37 3.55 -2.24
N THR A 48 -5.38 3.37 -1.39
CA THR A 48 -5.24 2.53 -0.20
C THR A 48 -5.03 1.07 -0.58
N SER A 49 -5.74 0.58 -1.60
CA SER A 49 -5.63 -0.80 -2.06
C SER A 49 -4.25 -1.10 -2.64
N GLU A 50 -3.72 -0.22 -3.50
CA GLU A 50 -2.39 -0.35 -4.07
C GLU A 50 -1.29 -0.22 -3.01
N LEU A 51 -1.45 0.72 -2.07
CA LEU A 51 -0.56 0.89 -0.92
C LEU A 51 -0.45 -0.41 -0.11
N ILE A 52 -1.58 -1.06 0.18
CA ILE A 52 -1.61 -2.34 0.91
C ILE A 52 -0.85 -3.42 0.13
N LEU A 53 -1.16 -3.61 -1.17
CA LEU A 53 -0.50 -4.62 -2.00
C LEU A 53 1.01 -4.42 -2.07
N TYR A 54 1.44 -3.18 -2.33
CA TYR A 54 2.86 -2.83 -2.42
C TYR A 54 3.58 -3.05 -1.08
N THR A 55 2.93 -2.71 0.04
CA THR A 55 3.48 -2.95 1.38
C THR A 55 3.68 -4.43 1.63
N PHE A 56 2.69 -5.28 1.33
CA PHE A 56 2.83 -6.72 1.50
C PHE A 56 3.91 -7.32 0.60
N MET A 57 3.96 -6.91 -0.66
CA MET A 57 4.97 -7.37 -1.63
C MET A 57 6.39 -7.11 -1.12
N HIS A 58 6.71 -5.86 -0.74
CA HIS A 58 8.06 -5.51 -0.29
C HIS A 58 8.43 -6.13 1.06
N ASN A 59 7.50 -6.15 2.02
CA ASN A 59 7.77 -6.77 3.31
C ASN A 59 8.00 -8.28 3.17
N CYS A 60 7.20 -8.97 2.34
CA CYS A 60 7.45 -10.38 2.03
C CYS A 60 8.81 -10.58 1.38
N ALA A 61 9.16 -9.80 0.35
CA ALA A 61 10.45 -9.93 -0.32
C ALA A 61 11.62 -9.79 0.66
N PHE A 62 11.57 -8.80 1.55
CA PHE A 62 12.60 -8.60 2.58
C PHE A 62 12.71 -9.79 3.56
N VAL A 63 11.57 -10.27 4.07
CA VAL A 63 11.54 -11.42 4.98
C VAL A 63 12.09 -12.68 4.31
N PHE A 64 11.76 -12.90 3.04
CA PHE A 64 12.25 -14.06 2.29
C PHE A 64 13.77 -14.01 2.07
N VAL A 65 14.36 -12.83 1.83
CA VAL A 65 15.84 -12.70 1.74
C VAL A 65 16.50 -13.12 3.05
N VAL A 66 15.99 -12.66 4.20
CA VAL A 66 16.51 -13.06 5.52
C VAL A 66 16.28 -14.56 5.76
N PHE A 67 15.13 -15.08 5.33
CA PHE A 67 14.81 -16.51 5.44
C PHE A 67 15.78 -17.39 4.65
N TYR A 68 16.08 -17.05 3.39
CA TYR A 68 17.06 -17.79 2.58
C TYR A 68 18.44 -17.80 3.23
N HIS A 69 18.85 -16.65 3.77
CA HIS A 69 20.11 -16.53 4.47
C HIS A 69 20.21 -17.45 5.71
N GLN A 70 19.12 -17.64 6.46
CA GLN A 70 19.12 -18.54 7.64
C GLN A 70 19.47 -20.00 7.30
N PHE A 71 19.13 -20.48 6.08
CA PHE A 71 19.51 -21.83 5.65
C PHE A 71 21.03 -22.02 5.58
N PHE A 72 21.76 -20.99 5.16
CA PHE A 72 23.22 -21.05 5.00
C PHE A 72 23.97 -20.79 6.32
N ASN A 73 23.31 -20.17 7.29
CA ASN A 73 23.89 -19.84 8.60
C ASN A 73 23.54 -20.85 9.70
N GLY A 74 23.04 -22.03 9.32
CA GLY A 74 22.68 -23.10 10.26
C GLY A 74 21.55 -22.72 11.23
N TYR A 75 20.66 -21.81 10.83
CA TYR A 75 19.55 -21.29 11.67
C TYR A 75 19.99 -20.65 12.99
N SER A 76 21.17 -20.04 13.03
CA SER A 76 21.66 -19.34 14.23
C SER A 76 20.80 -18.14 14.64
N GLY A 77 19.87 -17.68 13.79
CA GLY A 77 19.01 -16.52 14.05
C GLY A 77 19.75 -15.18 13.90
N ALA A 78 21.04 -15.22 13.57
CA ALA A 78 21.81 -14.03 13.28
C ALA A 78 21.33 -13.42 11.95
N VAL A 79 20.86 -12.19 12.02
CA VAL A 79 20.56 -11.38 10.84
C VAL A 79 21.86 -10.70 10.43
N SER A 80 22.49 -11.18 9.36
CA SER A 80 23.66 -10.53 8.75
C SER A 80 23.23 -9.33 7.91
N LEU A 81 22.40 -8.45 8.45
CA LEU A 81 22.16 -7.15 7.86
C LEU A 81 22.40 -6.14 8.94
N HIS A 82 23.40 -5.28 8.73
CA HIS A 82 23.67 -4.17 9.61
C HIS A 82 22.38 -3.37 9.90
N SER A 83 22.12 -3.06 11.17
CA SER A 83 20.85 -2.50 11.65
C SER A 83 20.43 -1.21 10.94
N LEU A 84 21.41 -0.41 10.49
CA LEU A 84 21.16 0.79 9.70
C LEU A 84 20.54 0.48 8.33
N TYR A 85 20.93 -0.61 7.66
CA TYR A 85 20.31 -1.00 6.39
C TYR A 85 18.87 -1.47 6.58
N VAL A 86 18.59 -2.21 7.66
CA VAL A 86 17.21 -2.60 8.00
C VAL A 86 16.35 -1.36 8.26
N LEU A 87 16.88 -0.38 9.00
CA LEU A 87 16.20 0.88 9.26
C LEU A 87 15.96 1.70 7.98
N LEU A 88 16.98 1.84 7.13
CA LEU A 88 16.86 2.58 5.87
C LEU A 88 15.89 1.90 4.91
N TYR A 89 15.90 0.57 4.84
CA TYR A 89 14.98 -0.19 4.00
C TYR A 89 13.52 0.03 4.43
N THR A 90 13.23 -0.22 5.70
CA THR A 90 11.86 -0.11 6.24
C THR A 90 11.34 1.33 6.27
N SER A 91 12.21 2.30 6.51
CA SER A 91 11.82 3.71 6.61
C SER A 91 11.91 4.42 5.27
N LEU A 92 13.11 4.58 4.72
CA LEU A 92 13.32 5.45 3.56
C LEU A 92 12.85 4.78 2.27
N PHE A 93 13.30 3.55 2.01
CA PHE A 93 13.05 2.90 0.72
C PHE A 93 11.64 2.32 0.60
N THR A 94 10.97 2.04 1.72
CA THR A 94 9.60 1.51 1.70
C THR A 94 8.56 2.63 1.82
N VAL A 95 8.70 3.57 2.77
CA VAL A 95 7.69 4.61 3.00
C VAL A 95 7.73 5.69 1.92
N LEU A 96 8.91 6.08 1.42
CA LEU A 96 8.99 7.21 0.47
C LEU A 96 8.29 6.92 -0.87
N PRO A 97 8.50 5.75 -1.53
CA PRO A 97 7.75 5.41 -2.73
C PRO A 97 6.25 5.25 -2.46
N GLN A 98 5.88 4.70 -1.31
CA GLN A 98 4.49 4.58 -0.89
C GLN A 98 3.79 5.92 -0.72
N CYS A 99 4.44 6.88 -0.08
CA CYS A 99 3.94 8.25 0.05
C CYS A 99 3.85 8.94 -1.31
N ALA A 100 4.85 8.77 -2.17
CA ALA A 100 4.83 9.33 -3.52
C ALA A 100 3.65 8.76 -4.33
N ALA A 101 3.46 7.44 -4.34
CA ALA A 101 2.33 6.80 -5.00
C ALA A 101 0.99 7.31 -4.42
N ALA A 102 0.86 7.38 -3.09
CA ALA A 102 -0.38 7.83 -2.44
C ALA A 102 -0.73 9.30 -2.73
N LEU A 103 0.28 10.17 -2.91
CA LEU A 103 0.06 11.60 -3.17
C LEU A 103 -0.18 11.91 -4.64
N PHE A 104 0.60 11.29 -5.54
CA PHE A 104 0.62 11.65 -6.95
C PHE A 104 -0.27 10.77 -7.82
N ASP A 105 -0.64 9.57 -7.38
CA ASP A 105 -1.38 8.65 -8.23
C ASP A 105 -2.84 9.12 -8.44
N GLN A 106 -3.21 9.28 -9.70
CA GLN A 106 -4.55 9.69 -10.14
C GLN A 106 -4.97 8.78 -11.28
N HIS A 107 -5.49 7.60 -10.94
CA HIS A 107 -5.92 6.61 -11.93
C HIS A 107 -6.97 7.13 -12.92
N VAL A 108 -7.88 8.02 -12.47
CA VAL A 108 -8.89 8.66 -13.31
C VAL A 108 -8.91 10.16 -13.01
N PRO A 109 -8.79 11.04 -14.03
CA PRO A 109 -8.85 12.48 -13.83
C PRO A 109 -10.24 12.89 -13.35
N GLU A 110 -10.30 13.95 -12.54
CA GLU A 110 -11.53 14.40 -11.88
C GLU A 110 -12.69 14.62 -12.85
N GLU A 111 -12.45 15.31 -13.96
CA GLU A 111 -13.47 15.63 -14.96
C GLU A 111 -14.16 14.37 -15.50
N ARG A 112 -13.36 13.33 -15.75
CA ARG A 112 -13.86 12.07 -16.29
C ARG A 112 -14.63 11.28 -15.23
N ALA A 113 -14.17 11.30 -13.98
CA ALA A 113 -14.89 10.66 -12.87
C ALA A 113 -16.27 11.29 -12.62
N LEU A 114 -16.42 12.60 -12.87
CA LEU A 114 -17.70 13.31 -12.74
C LEU A 114 -18.62 13.15 -13.96
N HIS A 115 -18.07 13.00 -15.17
CA HIS A 115 -18.83 12.83 -16.41
C HIS A 115 -19.30 11.38 -16.60
N GLU A 116 -18.48 10.40 -16.20
CA GLU A 116 -18.73 8.96 -16.37
C GLU A 116 -18.90 8.26 -15.00
N PRO A 117 -20.05 8.42 -14.31
CA PRO A 117 -20.27 7.82 -12.97
C PRO A 117 -20.27 6.28 -12.99
N GLN A 118 -20.37 5.65 -14.16
CA GLN A 118 -20.26 4.20 -14.32
C GLN A 118 -18.89 3.67 -13.91
N LEU A 119 -17.83 4.48 -14.03
CA LEU A 119 -16.47 4.11 -13.59
C LEU A 119 -16.42 3.79 -12.09
N TYR A 120 -17.27 4.42 -11.27
CA TYR A 120 -17.34 4.17 -9.84
C TYR A 120 -17.76 2.73 -9.51
N GLN A 121 -18.48 2.05 -10.41
CA GLN A 121 -18.86 0.65 -10.19
C GLN A 121 -17.64 -0.27 -10.11
N TYR A 122 -16.53 0.05 -10.78
CA TYR A 122 -15.29 -0.73 -10.69
C TYR A 122 -14.71 -0.69 -9.28
N THR A 123 -14.67 0.50 -8.68
CA THR A 123 -14.24 0.70 -7.30
C THR A 123 -15.20 0.04 -6.31
N LEU A 124 -16.51 0.19 -6.53
CA LEU A 124 -17.54 -0.32 -5.64
C LEU A 124 -17.58 -1.86 -5.57
N HIS A 125 -17.29 -2.53 -6.68
CA HIS A 125 -17.19 -3.99 -6.73
C HIS A 125 -15.80 -4.51 -6.31
N ALA A 126 -14.93 -3.64 -5.79
CA ALA A 126 -13.56 -3.95 -5.42
C ALA A 126 -12.78 -4.67 -6.53
N ARG A 127 -13.09 -4.40 -7.81
CA ARG A 127 -12.43 -5.10 -8.93
C ARG A 127 -10.94 -4.78 -9.01
N CYS A 128 -10.53 -3.61 -8.51
CA CYS A 128 -9.13 -3.22 -8.38
C CYS A 128 -8.38 -4.07 -7.34
N TYR A 129 -9.08 -4.61 -6.34
CA TYR A 129 -8.49 -5.40 -5.26
C TYR A 129 -9.24 -6.72 -5.08
N GLN A 130 -8.77 -7.75 -5.77
CA GLN A 130 -9.24 -9.11 -5.56
C GLN A 130 -8.20 -9.90 -4.76
N MET A 131 -8.67 -10.88 -3.98
CA MET A 131 -7.78 -11.79 -3.24
C MET A 131 -6.78 -12.51 -4.16
N TRP A 132 -7.13 -12.70 -5.43
CA TRP A 132 -6.22 -13.24 -6.43
C TRP A 132 -5.01 -12.33 -6.70
N SER A 133 -5.23 -11.02 -6.84
CA SER A 133 -4.16 -10.03 -7.02
C SER A 133 -3.17 -10.06 -5.85
N TYR A 134 -3.66 -10.24 -4.62
CA TYR A 134 -2.81 -10.42 -3.46
C TYR A 134 -1.87 -11.61 -3.61
N TRP A 135 -2.39 -12.80 -3.94
CA TRP A 135 -1.56 -14.00 -4.09
C TRP A 135 -0.54 -13.87 -5.22
N ILE A 136 -0.91 -13.27 -6.36
CA ILE A 136 0.05 -12.99 -7.44
C ILE A 136 1.21 -12.11 -6.93
N ASN A 137 0.92 -11.04 -6.20
CA ASN A 137 1.95 -10.15 -5.65
C ASN A 137 2.87 -10.89 -4.66
N ILE A 138 2.33 -11.82 -3.85
CA ILE A 138 3.13 -12.64 -2.94
C ILE A 138 4.07 -13.58 -3.72
N PHE A 139 3.57 -14.26 -4.76
CA PHE A 139 4.42 -15.11 -5.59
C PHE A 139 5.50 -14.31 -6.31
N ASP A 140 5.18 -13.13 -6.82
CA ASP A 140 6.15 -12.23 -7.43
C ASP A 140 7.21 -11.77 -6.42
N ALA A 141 6.81 -11.44 -5.18
CA ALA A 141 7.74 -11.11 -4.11
C ALA A 141 8.71 -12.26 -3.75
N ILE A 142 8.20 -13.49 -3.71
CA ILE A 142 9.02 -14.70 -3.48
C ILE A 142 10.02 -14.89 -4.62
N TRP A 143 9.56 -14.74 -5.87
CA TRP A 143 10.42 -14.83 -7.04
C TRP A 143 11.52 -13.76 -7.03
N GLN A 144 11.17 -12.49 -6.84
CA GLN A 144 12.13 -11.39 -6.79
C GLN A 144 13.15 -11.57 -5.66
N SER A 145 12.72 -11.92 -4.46
CA SER A 145 13.61 -12.16 -3.32
C SER A 145 14.57 -13.35 -3.54
N THR A 146 14.08 -14.41 -4.18
CA THR A 146 14.90 -15.56 -4.61
C THR A 146 16.01 -15.09 -5.54
N VAL A 147 15.66 -14.35 -6.60
CA VAL A 147 16.63 -13.84 -7.57
C VAL A 147 17.65 -12.92 -6.89
N ILE A 148 17.21 -11.97 -6.06
CA ILE A 148 18.08 -11.03 -5.34
C ILE A 148 19.10 -11.79 -4.47
N PHE A 149 18.63 -12.76 -3.68
CA PHE A 149 19.49 -13.53 -2.79
C PHE A 149 20.49 -14.39 -3.56
N PHE A 150 20.05 -15.18 -4.54
CA PHE A 150 20.93 -16.09 -5.26
C PHE A 150 21.93 -15.36 -6.17
N VAL A 151 21.53 -14.26 -6.80
CA VAL A 151 22.46 -13.43 -7.59
C VAL A 151 23.56 -12.86 -6.69
N ALA A 152 23.21 -12.34 -5.52
CA ALA A 152 24.20 -11.88 -4.54
C ALA A 152 25.09 -13.03 -4.06
N TYR A 153 24.50 -14.20 -3.76
CA TYR A 153 25.24 -15.39 -3.34
C TYR A 153 26.30 -15.83 -4.36
N PHE A 154 25.90 -15.98 -5.63
CA PHE A 154 26.83 -16.39 -6.69
C PHE A 154 27.88 -15.32 -7.04
N ALA A 155 27.53 -14.03 -6.91
CA ALA A 155 28.49 -12.95 -7.13
C ALA A 155 29.63 -12.97 -6.09
N TYR A 156 29.31 -13.24 -4.83
CA TYR A 156 30.29 -13.31 -3.74
C TYR A 156 31.00 -14.67 -3.63
N ALA A 157 30.48 -15.74 -4.25
CA ALA A 157 31.10 -17.06 -4.22
C ALA A 157 32.53 -17.10 -4.82
N ASN A 158 32.89 -16.14 -5.69
CA ASN A 158 34.22 -16.01 -6.29
C ASN A 158 35.10 -14.93 -5.65
N ALA A 159 34.60 -14.21 -4.64
CA ALA A 159 35.36 -13.19 -3.94
C ALA A 159 35.94 -13.79 -2.65
N ASP A 160 37.23 -13.61 -2.39
CA ASP A 160 37.92 -14.02 -1.14
C ASP A 160 37.40 -13.29 0.12
N ILE A 161 36.34 -12.49 -0.02
CA ILE A 161 35.73 -11.74 1.06
C ILE A 161 34.61 -12.60 1.65
N ASN A 162 34.80 -13.05 2.88
CA ASN A 162 33.78 -13.78 3.63
C ASN A 162 32.44 -13.01 3.60
N MET A 163 31.43 -13.61 2.98
CA MET A 163 30.05 -13.09 2.96
C MET A 163 29.53 -12.75 4.37
N PHE A 164 30.07 -13.42 5.40
CA PHE A 164 29.76 -13.20 6.82
C PHE A 164 30.32 -11.92 7.44
N LEU A 165 31.27 -11.24 6.79
CA LEU A 165 31.94 -10.05 7.33
C LEU A 165 31.42 -8.72 6.73
N LEU A 166 30.73 -8.78 5.58
CA LEU A 166 30.22 -7.60 4.86
C LEU A 166 28.74 -7.28 5.12
N PHE A 167 28.11 -8.05 6.00
CA PHE A 167 26.66 -8.13 6.15
C PHE A 167 26.24 -8.07 7.62
#